data_AF-A0A8J6BN06-F1
#
_entry.id   AF-A0A8J6BN06-F1
#
_cell.length_a   1.000
_cell.length_b   1.000
_cell.length_c   1.000
_cell.angle_alpha   90.00
_cell.angle_beta   90.00
_cell.angle_gamma   90.00
#
_symmetry.space_group_name_H-M   'P 1'
#
loop_
_entity.id
_entity.type
_entity.pdbx_description
1 polymer ?
#
loop_
_entity_poly.entity_id
_entity_poly.type
_entity_poly.pdbx_seq_one_letter_code
_entity_poly.pdbx_strand_id
1 'polypeptide(L)'
;MPPDLGFVLKMVEGVVHVYTKYDIMDKNTELDLPYLDLSEFVADMNVLMALIINGPIKSFCYRRLQYLSSRFQMHVLLNEMKELAAQKKVPHRDFYNIRKVDTHIHAASCMNQKHLLRFIKRAMKKNLEDIVHVEGGKQQTLRQVFQNMNLTAYDLSVDTLDVHADR
;
A
#
# COMPACT_ATOMS: atom_id res chain seq x y z
N MET A 1 -25.16 -4.94 -7.32
CA MET A 1 -24.44 -5.84 -6.39
C MET A 1 -25.09 -7.20 -6.46
N PRO A 2 -24.33 -8.30 -6.28
CA PRO A 2 -24.93 -9.62 -6.10
C PRO A 2 -25.86 -9.65 -4.87
N PRO A 3 -26.89 -10.52 -4.86
CA PRO A 3 -27.83 -10.65 -3.73
C PRO A 3 -27.14 -11.24 -2.49
N ASP A 4 -27.71 -10.96 -1.31
CA ASP A 4 -27.25 -11.53 -0.05
C ASP A 4 -27.38 -13.06 -0.07
N LEU A 5 -26.30 -13.74 0.31
CA LEU A 5 -26.21 -15.20 0.34
C LEU A 5 -26.66 -15.77 1.70
N GLY A 6 -26.94 -14.92 2.69
CA GLY A 6 -27.50 -15.34 3.99
C GLY A 6 -26.49 -15.98 4.95
N PHE A 7 -25.19 -15.85 4.68
CA PHE A 7 -24.14 -16.30 5.59
C PHE A 7 -23.98 -15.35 6.78
N VAL A 8 -23.62 -15.93 7.93
CA VAL A 8 -23.36 -15.18 9.17
C VAL A 8 -21.87 -15.22 9.48
N LEU A 9 -21.32 -14.08 9.89
CA LEU A 9 -19.91 -13.95 10.27
C LEU A 9 -19.80 -13.82 11.79
N LYS A 10 -18.85 -14.53 12.40
CA LYS A 10 -18.56 -14.43 13.84
C LYS A 10 -17.05 -14.39 14.07
N MET A 11 -16.63 -13.48 14.95
CA MET A 11 -15.25 -13.45 15.44
C MET A 11 -15.06 -14.52 16.51
N VAL A 12 -14.11 -15.43 16.29
CA VAL A 12 -13.67 -16.44 17.26
C VAL A 12 -12.17 -16.26 17.42
N GLU A 13 -11.72 -15.89 18.61
CA GLU A 13 -10.29 -15.72 18.94
C GLU A 13 -9.52 -14.78 17.98
N GLY A 14 -10.22 -13.81 17.37
CA GLY A 14 -9.61 -12.85 16.42
C GLY A 14 -9.67 -13.30 14.95
N VAL A 15 -10.15 -14.51 14.65
CA VAL A 15 -10.39 -15.02 13.30
C VAL A 15 -11.88 -14.92 12.96
N VAL A 16 -12.21 -14.55 11.72
CA VAL A 16 -13.60 -14.51 11.25
C VAL A 16 -14.01 -15.90 10.76
N HIS A 17 -15.00 -16.50 11.41
CA HIS A 17 -15.60 -17.77 11.03
C HIS A 17 -16.94 -17.52 10.32
N VAL A 18 -17.27 -18.42 9.38
CA VAL A 18 -18.42 -18.28 8.47
C VAL A 18 -19.43 -19.38 8.77
N TYR A 19 -20.70 -19.00 8.96
CA TYR A 19 -21.78 -19.90 9.34
C TYR A 19 -22.92 -19.84 8.32
N THR A 20 -23.55 -20.99 8.08
CA THR A 20 -24.64 -21.16 7.08
C THR A 20 -26.01 -20.72 7.58
N LYS A 21 -26.21 -20.58 8.90
CA LYS A 21 -27.47 -20.17 9.53
C LYS A 21 -27.21 -19.29 10.75
N TYR A 22 -28.24 -18.54 11.15
CA TYR A 22 -28.24 -17.66 12.32
C TYR A 22 -28.21 -18.38 13.68
N ASP A 23 -28.28 -19.71 13.71
CA ASP A 23 -28.38 -20.46 14.96
C ASP A 23 -26.98 -20.78 15.52
N ILE A 24 -26.47 -19.85 16.32
CA ILE A 24 -25.07 -19.72 16.77
C ILE A 24 -24.61 -20.84 17.73
N MET A 25 -25.52 -21.71 18.18
CA MET A 25 -25.22 -22.77 19.15
C MET A 25 -24.85 -24.12 18.51
N ASP A 26 -25.09 -24.30 17.21
CA ASP A 26 -24.85 -25.58 16.54
C ASP A 26 -23.55 -25.52 15.72
N LYS A 27 -22.48 -26.14 16.22
CA LYS A 27 -21.17 -26.25 15.52
C LYS A 27 -21.30 -26.91 14.14
N ASN A 28 -22.40 -27.61 13.87
CA ASN A 28 -22.71 -28.19 12.55
C ASN A 28 -23.03 -27.14 11.48
N THR A 29 -23.25 -25.88 11.85
CA THR A 29 -23.53 -24.79 10.90
C THR A 29 -22.29 -24.02 10.46
N GLU A 30 -21.15 -24.27 11.10
CA GLU A 30 -19.86 -23.70 10.74
C GLU A 30 -19.36 -24.31 9.44
N LEU A 31 -18.88 -23.45 8.54
CA LEU A 31 -18.32 -23.90 7.27
C LEU A 31 -16.88 -24.38 7.51
N ASP A 32 -16.56 -25.59 7.07
CA ASP A 32 -15.21 -26.15 7.16
C ASP A 32 -14.28 -25.46 6.14
N LEU A 33 -13.72 -24.33 6.56
CA LEU A 33 -12.72 -23.56 5.85
C LEU A 33 -11.37 -23.68 6.56
N PRO A 34 -10.24 -23.51 5.83
CA PRO A 34 -8.92 -23.48 6.46
C PRO A 34 -8.78 -22.20 7.29
N TYR A 35 -9.19 -22.27 8.55
CA TYR A 35 -8.95 -21.23 9.54
C TYR A 35 -7.53 -21.34 10.07
N LEU A 36 -6.86 -20.19 10.21
CA LEU A 36 -5.51 -20.14 10.73
C LEU A 36 -5.58 -20.24 12.26
N ASP A 37 -4.97 -21.28 12.82
CA ASP A 37 -4.77 -21.34 14.27
C ASP A 37 -3.56 -20.49 14.67
N LEU A 38 -3.76 -19.64 15.68
CA LEU A 38 -2.71 -18.75 16.16
C LEU A 38 -1.53 -19.55 16.74
N SER A 39 -1.81 -20.67 17.41
CA SER A 39 -0.77 -21.47 18.06
C SER A 39 0.12 -22.16 17.02
N GLU A 40 -0.49 -22.71 15.96
CA GLU A 40 0.21 -23.27 14.80
C GLU A 40 1.06 -22.20 14.09
N PHE A 41 0.49 -21.03 13.81
CA PHE A 41 1.23 -19.92 13.19
C PHE A 41 2.47 -19.53 13.99
N VAL A 42 2.34 -19.41 15.32
CA VAL A 42 3.47 -19.06 16.20
C VAL A 42 4.52 -20.18 16.23
N ALA A 43 4.09 -21.45 16.26
CA ALA A 43 4.99 -22.60 16.21
C ALA A 43 5.81 -22.62 14.91
N ASP A 44 5.15 -22.43 13.76
CA ASP A 44 5.79 -22.37 12.45
C ASP A 44 6.75 -21.17 12.33
N MET A 45 6.35 -20.02 12.86
CA MET A 45 7.20 -18.84 12.90
C MET A 45 8.48 -19.09 13.73
N ASN A 46 8.37 -19.81 14.84
CA ASN A 46 9.54 -20.19 15.65
C ASN A 46 10.47 -21.14 14.90
N VAL A 47 9.93 -22.11 14.15
CA VAL A 47 10.72 -22.99 13.29
C VAL A 47 11.47 -22.16 12.23
N LEU A 48 10.78 -21.23 11.56
CA LEU A 48 11.39 -20.37 10.56
C LEU A 48 12.50 -19.49 11.16
N MET A 49 12.27 -18.90 12.33
CA MET A 49 13.29 -18.12 13.04
C MET A 49 14.53 -18.95 13.38
N ALA A 50 14.34 -20.19 13.85
CA ALA A 50 15.44 -21.10 14.12
C ALA A 50 16.26 -21.42 12.86
N LEU A 51 15.60 -21.61 11.71
CA LEU A 51 16.26 -21.84 10.42
C LEU A 51 17.02 -20.60 9.92
N ILE A 52 16.48 -19.40 10.12
CA ILE A 52 17.13 -18.13 9.73
C ILE A 52 18.41 -17.90 10.54
N ILE A 53 18.39 -18.21 11.83
CA ILE A 53 19.53 -18.01 12.75
C ILE A 53 20.60 -19.10 12.56
N ASN A 54 20.26 -20.24 11.97
CA ASN A 54 21.19 -21.34 11.73
C ASN A 54 22.39 -20.91 10.86
N GLY A 55 23.59 -20.89 11.45
CA GLY A 55 24.82 -20.40 10.82
C GLY A 55 25.20 -21.11 9.51
N PRO A 56 25.21 -22.46 9.46
CA PRO A 56 25.45 -23.21 8.24
C PRO A 56 24.48 -22.87 7.10
N ILE A 57 23.17 -22.83 7.39
CA ILE A 57 22.14 -22.47 6.40
C ILE A 57 22.36 -21.04 5.89
N LYS A 58 22.60 -20.09 6.80
CA LYS A 58 22.86 -18.69 6.45
C LYS A 58 24.09 -18.54 5.55
N SER A 59 25.18 -19.24 5.88
CA SER A 59 26.41 -19.23 5.09
C SER A 59 26.22 -19.86 3.70
N PHE A 60 25.46 -20.95 3.63
CA PHE A 60 25.10 -21.61 2.37
C PHE A 60 24.26 -20.69 1.47
N CYS A 61 23.19 -20.10 2.02
CA CYS A 61 22.34 -19.15 1.31
C CYS A 61 23.14 -17.94 0.81
N TYR A 62 24.04 -17.39 1.64
CA TYR A 62 24.92 -16.31 1.23
C TYR A 62 25.79 -16.69 0.03
N ARG A 63 26.49 -17.83 0.08
CA ARG A 63 27.30 -18.32 -1.06
C ARG A 63 26.46 -18.51 -2.32
N ARG A 64 25.25 -19.05 -2.20
CA ARG A 64 24.32 -19.22 -3.33
C ARG A 64 23.89 -17.88 -3.93
N LEU A 65 23.56 -16.89 -3.10
CA LEU A 65 23.20 -15.55 -3.56
C LEU A 65 24.37 -14.87 -4.28
N GLN A 66 25.59 -14.99 -3.73
CA GLN A 66 26.80 -14.49 -4.38
C GLN A 66 27.02 -15.16 -5.75
N TYR A 67 26.90 -16.48 -5.82
CA TYR A 67 26.98 -17.22 -7.08
C TYR A 67 25.94 -16.76 -8.11
N LEU A 68 24.67 -16.58 -7.70
CA LEU A 68 23.61 -16.08 -8.58
C LEU A 68 23.91 -14.67 -9.09
N SER A 69 24.40 -13.78 -8.22
CA SER A 69 24.82 -12.43 -8.58
C SER A 69 25.97 -12.45 -9.61
N SER A 70 27.03 -13.22 -9.35
CA SER A 70 28.17 -13.35 -10.28
C SER A 70 27.75 -13.96 -11.62
N ARG A 71 26.84 -14.94 -11.61
CA ARG A 71 26.26 -15.51 -12.84
C ARG A 71 25.52 -14.46 -13.65
N PHE A 72 24.71 -13.62 -12.99
CA PHE A 72 23.98 -12.56 -13.68
C PHE A 72 24.93 -11.50 -14.23
N GLN A 73 25.97 -11.11 -13.50
CA GLN A 73 27.02 -10.20 -14.00
C GLN A 73 27.71 -10.75 -15.25
N MET A 74 28.07 -12.05 -15.25
CA MET A 74 28.64 -12.69 -16.43
C MET A 74 27.65 -12.69 -17.60
N HIS A 75 26.37 -12.98 -17.34
CA HIS A 75 25.32 -12.92 -18.36
C HIS A 75 25.24 -11.53 -19.02
N VAL A 76 25.25 -10.46 -18.22
CA VAL A 76 25.26 -9.08 -18.74
C VAL A 76 26.48 -8.85 -19.63
N LEU A 77 27.70 -9.15 -19.15
CA LEU A 77 28.94 -8.96 -19.92
C LEU A 77 28.93 -9.69 -21.28
N LEU A 78 28.37 -10.89 -21.33
CA LEU A 78 28.36 -11.72 -22.54
C LEU A 78 27.21 -11.38 -23.50
N ASN A 79 26.11 -10.81 -23.01
CA ASN A 79 24.87 -10.68 -23.78
C ASN A 79 24.35 -9.25 -23.94
N GLU A 80 24.92 -8.25 -23.29
CA GLU A 80 24.45 -6.85 -23.35
C GLU A 80 24.21 -6.36 -24.78
N MET A 81 25.19 -6.56 -25.68
CA MET A 81 25.08 -6.12 -27.08
C MET A 81 23.96 -6.85 -27.84
N LYS A 82 23.74 -8.14 -27.55
CA LYS A 82 22.66 -8.93 -28.16
C LYS A 82 21.30 -8.46 -27.66
N GLU A 83 21.17 -8.21 -26.37
CA GLU A 83 19.95 -7.70 -25.75
C GLU A 83 19.60 -6.28 -26.25
N LEU A 84 20.61 -5.40 -26.36
CA LEU A 84 20.44 -4.06 -26.92
C LEU A 84 19.97 -4.11 -28.39
N ALA A 85 20.56 -5.00 -29.20
CA ALA A 85 20.14 -5.21 -30.57
C ALA A 85 18.71 -5.76 -30.65
N ALA A 86 18.31 -6.66 -29.74
CA ALA A 86 16.94 -7.18 -29.68
C ALA A 86 15.92 -6.11 -29.31
N GLN A 87 16.23 -5.24 -28.34
CA GLN A 87 15.38 -4.10 -27.97
C GLN A 87 15.17 -3.14 -29.15
N LYS A 88 16.25 -2.81 -29.89
CA LYS A 88 16.18 -1.93 -31.07
C LYS A 88 15.32 -2.48 -32.21
N LYS A 89 15.12 -3.80 -32.28
CA LYS A 89 14.26 -4.44 -33.29
C LYS A 89 12.77 -4.26 -33.02
N VAL A 90 12.38 -3.89 -31.80
CA VAL A 90 10.98 -3.72 -31.43
C VAL A 90 10.66 -2.22 -31.34
N PRO A 91 10.10 -1.61 -32.40
CA PRO A 91 9.76 -0.20 -32.38
C PRO A 91 8.68 0.08 -31.32
N HIS A 92 8.71 1.29 -30.75
CA HIS A 92 7.74 1.76 -29.74
C HIS A 92 7.67 0.92 -28.45
N ARG A 93 8.70 0.12 -28.14
CA ARG A 93 8.85 -0.59 -26.85
C ARG A 93 10.07 -0.08 -26.09
N ASP A 94 10.10 1.22 -25.86
CA ASP A 94 11.12 1.89 -25.05
C ASP A 94 10.65 2.09 -23.60
N PHE A 95 11.53 2.70 -22.79
CA PHE A 95 11.23 3.01 -21.40
C PHE A 95 9.94 3.81 -21.22
N TYR A 96 9.58 4.72 -22.13
CA TYR A 96 8.38 5.56 -21.95
C TYR A 96 7.09 4.82 -22.29
N ASN A 97 7.16 3.89 -23.24
CA ASN A 97 6.00 3.17 -23.76
C ASN A 97 5.68 1.87 -23.01
N ILE A 98 6.62 1.34 -22.21
CA ILE A 98 6.33 0.19 -21.36
C ILE A 98 5.45 0.59 -20.18
N ARG A 99 4.46 -0.26 -19.87
CA ARG A 99 3.61 -0.06 -18.70
C ARG A 99 4.39 -0.42 -17.44
N LYS A 100 4.43 0.51 -16.50
CA LYS A 100 5.02 0.33 -15.17
C LYS A 100 3.96 0.63 -14.13
N VAL A 101 4.03 -0.09 -13.03
CA VAL A 101 3.13 0.07 -11.89
C VAL A 101 4.00 0.35 -10.68
N ASP A 102 3.64 1.37 -9.91
CA ASP A 102 4.17 1.57 -8.57
C ASP A 102 3.45 0.60 -7.63
N THR A 103 4.22 -0.32 -7.03
CA THR A 103 3.67 -1.37 -6.17
C THR A 103 3.58 -0.95 -4.71
N HIS A 104 4.11 0.21 -4.34
CA HIS A 104 4.10 0.66 -2.95
C HIS A 104 3.96 2.18 -2.87
N ILE A 105 2.71 2.63 -2.92
CA ILE A 105 2.34 4.05 -2.79
C ILE A 105 1.18 4.21 -1.81
N HIS A 106 1.31 5.19 -0.90
CA HIS A 106 0.22 5.56 0.00
C HIS A 106 -0.75 6.48 -0.74
N ALA A 107 -2.05 6.19 -0.66
CA ALA A 107 -3.08 6.98 -1.35
C ALA A 107 -3.03 8.48 -0.97
N ALA A 108 -2.76 8.80 0.29
CA ALA A 108 -2.62 10.18 0.76
C ALA A 108 -1.43 10.92 0.10
N SER A 109 -0.37 10.20 -0.27
CA SER A 109 0.87 10.75 -0.84
C SER A 109 0.94 10.61 -2.36
N CYS A 110 -0.15 10.19 -3.02
CA CYS A 110 -0.15 9.95 -4.47
C CYS A 110 0.02 11.22 -5.32
N MET A 111 -0.25 12.39 -4.74
CA MET A 111 -0.21 13.67 -5.44
C MET A 111 1.05 14.45 -5.11
N ASN A 112 1.64 15.07 -6.13
CA ASN A 112 2.76 15.98 -5.94
C ASN A 112 2.33 17.21 -5.11
N GLN A 113 3.17 17.65 -4.17
CA GLN A 113 2.98 18.85 -3.34
C GLN A 113 2.59 20.11 -4.14
N LYS A 114 3.16 20.32 -5.33
CA LYS A 114 2.83 21.46 -6.20
C LYS A 114 1.42 21.36 -6.78
N HIS A 115 0.96 20.14 -7.06
CA HIS A 115 -0.39 19.89 -7.52
C HIS A 115 -1.40 20.12 -6.40
N LEU A 116 -1.13 19.58 -5.21
CA LEU A 116 -1.95 19.79 -4.01
C LEU A 116 -2.05 21.28 -3.64
N LEU A 117 -0.92 22.00 -3.61
CA LEU A 117 -0.91 23.44 -3.36
C LEU A 117 -1.79 24.21 -4.37
N ARG A 118 -1.69 23.87 -5.65
CA ARG A 118 -2.51 24.50 -6.70
C ARG A 118 -3.99 24.19 -6.52
N PHE A 119 -4.33 22.98 -6.11
CA PHE A 119 -5.69 22.59 -5.80
C PHE A 119 -6.26 23.42 -4.64
N ILE A 120 -5.51 23.53 -3.52
CA ILE A 120 -5.92 24.34 -2.36
C ILE A 120 -6.12 25.81 -2.75
N LYS A 121 -5.15 26.43 -3.43
CA LYS A 121 -5.28 27.83 -3.90
C LYS A 121 -6.47 28.03 -4.84
N ARG A 122 -6.77 27.05 -5.70
CA ARG A 122 -7.94 27.10 -6.59
C ARG A 122 -9.26 27.01 -5.81
N ALA A 123 -9.34 26.12 -4.82
CA ALA A 123 -10.52 25.99 -3.95
C ALA A 123 -10.77 27.29 -3.17
N MET A 124 -9.72 27.90 -2.60
CA MET A 124 -9.80 29.21 -1.93
C MET A 124 -10.25 30.35 -2.83
N LYS A 125 -10.17 30.24 -4.15
CA LYS A 125 -10.67 31.29 -5.07
C LYS A 125 -12.14 31.09 -5.45
N LYS A 126 -12.62 29.85 -5.50
CA LYS A 126 -13.91 29.49 -6.09
C LYS A 126 -14.96 29.05 -5.06
N ASN A 127 -14.52 28.53 -3.91
CA ASN A 127 -15.32 27.76 -2.98
C ASN A 127 -15.17 28.27 -1.54
N LEU A 128 -15.03 29.60 -1.36
CA LEU A 128 -14.76 30.21 -0.05
C LEU A 128 -15.88 30.01 0.97
N GLU A 129 -17.12 29.97 0.51
CA GLU A 129 -18.31 29.86 1.35
C GLU A 129 -18.74 28.41 1.56
N ASP A 130 -18.04 27.45 0.95
CA ASP A 130 -18.35 26.03 1.13
C ASP A 130 -18.03 25.62 2.57
N ILE A 131 -18.94 24.86 3.15
CA ILE A 131 -18.81 24.33 4.51
C ILE A 131 -17.89 23.11 4.44
N VAL A 132 -16.70 23.21 5.04
CA VAL A 132 -15.63 22.19 4.91
C VAL A 132 -15.25 21.56 6.25
N HIS A 133 -15.64 22.16 7.37
CA HIS A 133 -15.30 21.66 8.70
C HIS A 133 -16.47 21.87 9.66
N VAL A 134 -16.69 20.91 10.55
CA VAL A 134 -17.69 20.99 11.61
C VAL A 134 -17.01 20.62 12.91
N GLU A 135 -16.95 21.58 13.84
CA GLU A 135 -16.30 21.40 15.14
C GLU A 135 -17.28 21.80 16.24
N GLY A 136 -17.55 20.89 17.19
CA GLY A 136 -18.48 21.16 18.29
C GLY A 136 -19.90 21.54 17.83
N GLY A 137 -20.34 21.06 16.67
CA GLY A 137 -21.64 21.41 16.07
C GLY A 137 -21.65 22.76 15.32
N LYS A 138 -20.55 23.52 15.34
CA LYS A 138 -20.42 24.75 14.56
C LYS A 138 -19.85 24.43 13.18
N GLN A 139 -20.61 24.79 12.15
CA GLN A 139 -20.18 24.68 10.76
C GLN A 139 -19.22 25.83 10.42
N GLN A 140 -18.09 25.51 9.80
CA GLN A 140 -17.09 26.48 9.35
C GLN A 140 -16.93 26.44 7.84
N THR A 141 -16.94 27.62 7.23
CA THR A 141 -16.65 27.75 5.79
C THR A 141 -15.15 27.65 5.52
N LEU A 142 -14.75 27.35 4.28
CA LEU A 142 -13.35 27.33 3.89
C LEU A 142 -12.64 28.66 4.21
N ARG A 143 -13.33 29.79 4.02
CA ARG A 143 -12.86 31.12 4.43
C ARG A 143 -12.53 31.18 5.92
N GLN A 144 -13.44 30.70 6.77
CA GLN A 144 -13.28 30.75 8.23
C GLN A 144 -12.13 29.86 8.71
N VAL A 145 -11.96 28.69 8.12
CA VAL A 145 -10.83 27.79 8.43
C VAL A 145 -9.49 28.49 8.18
N PHE A 146 -9.32 29.14 7.03
CA PHE A 146 -8.09 29.86 6.71
C PHE A 146 -7.85 31.11 7.58
N GLN A 147 -8.93 31.81 7.95
CA GLN A 147 -8.84 32.94 8.89
C GLN A 147 -8.39 32.48 10.28
N ASN A 148 -8.90 31.34 10.78
CA ASN A 148 -8.50 30.78 12.07
C ASN A 148 -7.03 30.35 12.10
N MET A 149 -6.51 29.84 10.98
CA MET A 149 -5.09 29.51 10.83
C MET A 149 -4.20 30.74 10.60
N ASN A 150 -4.78 31.94 10.47
CA ASN A 150 -4.09 33.18 10.12
C ASN A 150 -3.23 33.07 8.84
N LEU A 151 -3.76 32.38 7.83
CA LEU A 151 -3.09 32.12 6.55
C LEU A 151 -3.90 32.67 5.38
N THR A 152 -3.24 33.33 4.43
CA THR A 152 -3.87 33.71 3.16
C THR A 152 -3.48 32.76 2.02
N ALA A 153 -4.24 32.80 0.92
CA ALA A 153 -3.90 32.09 -0.32
C ALA A 153 -2.51 32.45 -0.88
N TYR A 154 -2.02 33.65 -0.56
CA TYR A 154 -0.70 34.12 -0.98
C TYR A 154 0.41 33.49 -0.14
N ASP A 155 0.18 33.37 1.16
CA ASP A 155 1.15 32.87 2.13
C ASP A 155 1.39 31.37 2.02
N LEU A 156 0.43 30.61 1.46
CA LEU A 156 0.63 29.18 1.22
C LEU A 156 1.77 28.94 0.21
N SER A 157 2.82 28.31 0.70
CA SER A 157 3.89 27.68 -0.06
C SER A 157 3.85 26.17 0.11
N VAL A 158 4.77 25.47 -0.58
CA VAL A 158 4.99 24.05 -0.33
C VAL A 158 5.46 23.83 1.11
N ASP A 159 6.36 24.68 1.60
CA ASP A 159 6.97 24.54 2.93
C ASP A 159 5.95 24.78 4.04
N THR A 160 4.99 25.70 3.85
CA THR A 160 3.92 25.92 4.84
C THR A 160 2.89 24.79 4.90
N LEU A 161 2.80 23.95 3.87
CA LEU A 161 1.88 22.81 3.86
C LEU A 161 2.43 21.62 4.66
N ASP A 162 3.72 21.63 5.02
CA ASP A 162 4.39 20.61 5.83
C ASP A 162 4.09 19.17 5.37
N VAL A 163 4.01 18.98 4.04
CA VAL A 163 3.63 17.68 3.46
C VAL A 163 4.84 16.76 3.45
N HIS A 164 4.96 15.96 4.50
CA HIS A 164 5.93 14.88 4.58
C HIS A 164 5.26 13.53 4.31
N ALA A 165 5.94 12.67 3.54
CA ALA A 165 5.59 11.25 3.54
C ALA A 165 6.06 10.66 4.88
N ASP A 166 5.23 9.83 5.51
CA ASP A 166 5.68 8.99 6.61
C ASP A 166 6.86 8.15 6.13
N ARG A 167 7.92 8.12 6.94
CA ARG A 167 9.22 7.55 6.56
C ARG A 167 9.32 6.07 6.87
#